data_AF-A0A9Q3J253-F1
#
_entry.id   AF-A0A9Q3J253-F1
#
_cell.length_a   1.000
_cell.length_b   1.000
_cell.length_c   1.000
_cell.angle_alpha   90.00
_cell.angle_beta   90.00
_cell.angle_gamma   90.00
#
_symmetry.space_group_name_H-M   'P 1'
#
loop_
_entity.id
_entity.type
_entity.pdbx_description
1 polymer ?
#
loop_
_entity_poly.entity_id
_entity_poly.type
_entity_poly.pdbx_seq_one_letter_code
_entity_poly.pdbx_strand_id
1 'polypeptide(L)'
;MIQQISSDRKKVLYSTSFLTGRAGKRIEPYLSNISNEHPSYLLSNWPLFESQLFTLFGDPIEVRRAEQELDNLRMKERGHVSLYIADFRSLMSRIGDWGERSYIHFYRRGLVSRLLDQLDSHPGTFDTHKELMDVTLEVDTRYHERKKEKGGNQEEEHPVPVSNPS
;
A
#
# COMPACT_ATOMS: atom_id res chain seq x y z
N MET A 1 7.87 39.95 -0.40
CA MET A 1 6.69 39.28 0.16
C MET A 1 5.51 39.17 -0.83
N ILE A 2 5.10 40.26 -1.50
CA ILE A 2 3.92 40.27 -2.40
C ILE A 2 4.06 39.31 -3.61
N GLN A 3 5.27 39.16 -4.18
CA GLN A 3 5.49 38.25 -5.31
C GLN A 3 5.32 36.76 -4.95
N GLN A 4 5.66 36.35 -3.72
CA GLN A 4 5.54 34.95 -3.28
C GLN A 4 4.07 34.56 -3.07
N ILE A 5 3.29 35.45 -2.46
CA ILE A 5 1.84 35.28 -2.26
C ILE A 5 1.11 35.18 -3.62
N SER A 6 1.55 35.97 -4.61
CA SER A 6 1.03 35.90 -5.99
C SER A 6 1.38 34.56 -6.68
N SER A 7 2.58 34.02 -6.44
CA SER A 7 3.03 32.73 -6.98
C SER A 7 2.26 31.56 -6.36
N ASP A 8 2.13 31.54 -5.03
CA ASP A 8 1.45 30.46 -4.32
C ASP A 8 -0.04 30.42 -4.64
N ARG A 9 -0.70 31.59 -4.75
CA ARG A 9 -2.09 31.66 -5.19
C ARG A 9 -2.33 31.04 -6.57
N LYS A 10 -1.43 31.27 -7.52
CA LYS A 10 -1.52 30.67 -8.86
C LYS A 10 -1.36 29.15 -8.83
N LYS A 11 -0.43 28.64 -8.01
CA LYS A 11 -0.24 27.19 -7.83
C LYS A 11 -1.50 26.54 -7.24
N VAL A 12 -2.07 27.13 -6.18
CA VAL A 12 -3.29 26.62 -5.56
C VAL A 12 -4.44 26.61 -6.57
N LEU A 13 -4.70 27.71 -7.28
CA LEU A 13 -5.76 27.78 -8.29
C LEU A 13 -5.56 26.74 -9.41
N TYR A 14 -4.34 26.58 -9.91
CA TYR A 14 -4.01 25.55 -10.89
C TYR A 14 -4.30 24.14 -10.34
N SER A 15 -3.84 23.82 -9.13
CA SER A 15 -4.11 22.53 -8.47
C SER A 15 -5.61 22.29 -8.26
N THR A 16 -6.39 23.31 -7.89
CA THR A 16 -7.84 23.17 -7.71
C THR A 16 -8.58 22.82 -9.00
N SER A 17 -8.03 23.14 -10.19
CA SER A 17 -8.65 22.77 -11.46
C SER A 17 -8.62 21.25 -11.73
N PHE A 18 -7.72 20.52 -11.06
CA PHE A 18 -7.66 19.05 -11.12
C PHE A 18 -8.58 18.38 -10.08
N LEU A 19 -9.13 19.14 -9.12
CA LEU A 19 -10.05 18.59 -8.13
C LEU A 19 -11.42 18.38 -8.78
N THR A 20 -11.80 17.13 -8.94
CA THR A 20 -13.10 16.73 -9.49
C THR A 20 -13.92 15.95 -8.46
N GLY A 21 -15.18 15.67 -8.78
CA GLY A 21 -16.07 14.87 -7.93
C GLY A 21 -16.27 15.48 -6.53
N ARG A 22 -16.06 14.67 -5.49
CA ARG A 22 -16.31 15.08 -4.09
C ARG A 22 -15.31 16.14 -3.60
N ALA A 23 -14.05 16.06 -4.04
CA ALA A 23 -13.03 17.05 -3.72
C ALA A 23 -13.37 18.42 -4.35
N GLY A 24 -13.82 18.41 -5.62
CA GLY A 24 -14.31 19.61 -6.31
C GLY A 24 -15.46 20.31 -5.58
N LYS A 25 -16.48 19.55 -5.16
CA LYS A 25 -17.61 20.09 -4.38
C LYS A 25 -17.18 20.70 -3.04
N ARG A 26 -16.12 20.18 -2.41
CA ARG A 26 -15.62 20.69 -1.14
C ARG A 26 -14.77 21.96 -1.28
N ILE A 27 -14.08 22.15 -2.41
CA ILE A 27 -13.31 23.38 -2.68
C ILE A 27 -14.22 24.51 -3.21
N GLU A 28 -15.35 24.18 -3.82
CA GLU A 28 -16.28 25.14 -4.44
C GLU A 28 -16.62 26.37 -3.57
N PRO A 29 -16.94 26.24 -2.26
CA PRO A 29 -17.24 27.41 -1.41
C PRO A 29 -16.06 28.39 -1.25
N TYR A 30 -14.83 27.88 -1.36
CA TYR A 30 -13.62 28.68 -1.32
C TYR A 30 -13.37 29.38 -2.67
N LEU A 31 -13.75 28.75 -3.78
CA LEU A 31 -13.66 29.32 -5.12
C LEU A 31 -14.75 30.38 -5.41
N SER A 32 -15.94 30.25 -4.82
CA SER A 32 -17.02 31.22 -5.02
C SER A 32 -16.73 32.59 -4.37
N ASN A 33 -15.79 32.66 -3.42
CA ASN A 33 -15.41 33.87 -2.68
C ASN A 33 -14.02 34.41 -3.04
N ILE A 34 -13.48 34.13 -4.24
CA ILE A 34 -12.12 34.53 -4.66
C ILE A 34 -11.87 36.07 -4.58
N SER A 35 -12.93 36.87 -4.55
CA SER A 35 -12.88 38.34 -4.43
C SER A 35 -12.95 38.86 -2.99
N ASN A 36 -13.39 38.05 -2.01
CA ASN A 36 -13.46 38.43 -0.60
C ASN A 36 -12.26 37.86 0.15
N GLU A 37 -11.58 38.71 0.92
CA GLU A 37 -10.32 38.40 1.62
C GLU A 37 -10.44 37.33 2.73
N HIS A 38 -11.57 36.63 2.87
CA HIS A 38 -11.75 35.60 3.89
C HIS A 38 -12.52 34.36 3.38
N PRO A 39 -12.03 33.12 3.65
CA PRO A 39 -10.72 32.79 4.20
C PRO A 39 -9.67 32.74 3.07
N SER A 40 -9.04 33.89 2.76
CA SER A 40 -8.02 34.02 1.71
C SER A 40 -6.76 33.18 1.95
N TYR A 41 -6.52 32.72 3.18
CA TYR A 41 -5.28 32.07 3.57
C TYR A 41 -5.08 30.69 2.93
N LEU A 42 -6.16 29.92 2.71
CA LEU A 42 -6.05 28.57 2.12
C LEU A 42 -5.71 28.64 0.62
N LEU A 43 -6.21 29.67 -0.08
CA LEU A 43 -5.98 29.86 -1.51
C LEU A 43 -4.72 30.66 -1.84
N SER A 44 -4.03 31.22 -0.84
CA SER A 44 -2.87 32.10 -1.03
C SER A 44 -1.57 31.60 -0.38
N ASN A 45 -1.63 30.48 0.34
CA ASN A 45 -0.47 29.87 0.99
C ASN A 45 -0.34 28.40 0.57
N TRP A 46 0.71 28.10 -0.20
CA TRP A 46 0.92 26.76 -0.76
C TRP A 46 1.17 25.69 0.31
N PRO A 47 2.11 25.86 1.27
CA PRO A 47 2.31 24.89 2.35
C PRO A 47 1.03 24.59 3.15
N LEU A 48 0.23 25.62 3.43
CA LEU A 48 -1.02 25.46 4.17
C LEU A 48 -2.06 24.71 3.33
N PHE A 49 -2.20 25.05 2.04
CA PHE A 49 -3.03 24.31 1.10
C PHE A 49 -2.65 22.83 1.05
N GLU A 50 -1.37 22.51 0.92
CA GLU A 50 -0.86 21.14 0.88
C GLU A 50 -1.18 20.37 2.18
N SER A 51 -0.95 21.00 3.34
CA SER A 51 -1.27 20.40 4.64
C SER A 51 -2.77 20.15 4.85
N GLN A 52 -3.61 21.04 4.32
CA GLN A 52 -5.05 20.95 4.46
C GLN A 52 -5.71 20.17 3.32
N LEU A 53 -4.99 19.87 2.23
CA LEU A 53 -5.55 19.22 1.05
C LEU A 53 -6.15 17.86 1.42
N PHE A 54 -5.40 17.03 2.14
CA PHE A 54 -5.87 15.73 2.59
C PHE A 54 -6.94 15.83 3.69
N THR A 55 -6.82 16.80 4.58
CA THR A 55 -7.78 16.97 5.69
C THR A 55 -9.14 17.49 5.21
N LEU A 56 -9.15 18.46 4.30
CA LEU A 56 -10.37 19.08 3.77
C LEU A 56 -10.97 18.28 2.63
N PHE A 57 -10.13 17.70 1.75
CA PHE A 57 -10.59 17.03 0.53
C PHE A 57 -10.46 15.50 0.56
N GLY A 58 -9.72 14.93 1.50
CA GLY A 58 -9.70 13.50 1.75
C GLY A 58 -11.08 13.02 2.20
N ASP A 59 -11.45 11.79 1.84
CA ASP A 59 -12.74 11.21 2.18
C ASP A 59 -12.58 10.32 3.42
N PRO A 60 -13.06 10.72 4.62
CA PRO A 60 -12.94 9.86 5.81
C PRO A 60 -13.63 8.50 5.65
N ILE A 61 -14.61 8.43 4.75
CA ILE A 61 -15.28 7.17 4.38
C ILE A 61 -14.32 6.26 3.60
N GLU A 62 -13.44 6.85 2.79
CA GLU A 62 -12.45 6.12 2.00
C GLU A 62 -11.36 5.55 2.91
N VAL A 63 -10.82 6.35 3.83
CA VAL A 63 -9.85 5.88 4.84
C VAL A 63 -10.46 4.75 5.67
N ARG A 64 -11.68 4.94 6.20
CA ARG A 64 -12.39 3.89 6.96
C ARG A 64 -12.63 2.62 6.13
N ARG A 65 -12.92 2.77 4.84
CA ARG A 65 -13.07 1.62 3.94
C ARG A 65 -11.74 0.91 3.74
N ALA A 66 -10.64 1.65 3.57
CA ALA A 66 -9.30 1.07 3.45
C ALA A 66 -8.90 0.33 4.73
N GLU A 67 -9.21 0.86 5.91
CA GLU A 67 -9.02 0.17 7.20
C GLU A 67 -9.82 -1.15 7.25
N GLN A 68 -11.09 -1.14 6.85
CA GLN A 68 -11.93 -2.34 6.78
C GLN A 68 -11.41 -3.36 5.76
N GLU A 69 -10.93 -2.90 4.60
CA GLU A 69 -10.30 -3.76 3.59
C GLU A 69 -9.01 -4.37 4.15
N LEU A 70 -8.20 -3.61 4.90
CA LEU A 70 -6.98 -4.11 5.54
C LEU A 70 -7.29 -5.17 6.60
N ASP A 71 -8.32 -4.95 7.41
CA ASP A 71 -8.77 -5.88 8.44
C ASP A 71 -9.13 -7.27 7.87
N ASN A 72 -9.65 -7.27 6.65
CA ASN A 72 -10.08 -8.45 5.91
C ASN A 72 -9.03 -8.99 4.93
N LEU A 73 -7.91 -8.29 4.73
CA LEU A 73 -6.87 -8.69 3.80
C LEU A 73 -6.19 -9.96 4.30
N ARG A 74 -6.24 -11.03 3.49
CA ARG A 74 -5.59 -12.31 3.77
C ARG A 74 -4.83 -12.79 2.54
N MET A 75 -3.62 -13.28 2.76
CA MET A 75 -2.85 -13.98 1.75
C MET A 75 -3.49 -15.34 1.44
N LYS A 76 -3.52 -15.71 0.15
CA LYS A 76 -4.01 -17.03 -0.28
C LYS A 76 -2.98 -18.11 0.04
N GLU A 77 -3.43 -19.29 0.48
CA GLU A 77 -2.57 -20.41 0.90
C GLU A 77 -1.51 -20.82 -0.14
N ARG A 78 -1.91 -20.86 -1.42
CA ARG A 78 -1.04 -21.20 -2.56
C ARG A 78 -0.56 -19.97 -3.33
N GLY A 79 -0.85 -18.77 -2.84
CA GLY A 79 -0.45 -17.52 -3.47
C GLY A 79 0.99 -17.15 -3.17
N HIS A 80 1.50 -16.21 -3.96
CA HIS A 80 2.79 -15.54 -3.73
C HIS A 80 2.60 -14.33 -2.81
N VAL A 81 3.55 -14.10 -1.91
CA VAL A 81 3.49 -12.98 -0.96
C VAL A 81 3.64 -11.63 -1.66
N SER A 82 4.28 -11.59 -2.83
CA SER A 82 4.42 -10.36 -3.63
C SER A 82 3.07 -9.71 -3.99
N LEU A 83 2.05 -10.51 -4.30
CA LEU A 83 0.70 -10.03 -4.56
C LEU A 83 0.06 -9.45 -3.29
N TYR A 84 0.20 -10.17 -2.18
CA TYR A 84 -0.28 -9.71 -0.87
C TYR A 84 0.40 -8.39 -0.45
N ILE A 85 1.71 -8.26 -0.65
CA ILE A 85 2.47 -7.03 -0.40
C ILE A 85 1.96 -5.88 -1.26
N ALA A 86 1.66 -6.11 -2.53
CA ALA A 86 1.14 -5.08 -3.42
C ALA A 86 -0.23 -4.56 -2.93
N ASP A 87 -1.15 -5.47 -2.58
CA ASP A 87 -2.45 -5.11 -2.03
C ASP A 87 -2.31 -4.37 -0.70
N PHE A 88 -1.44 -4.86 0.19
CA PHE A 88 -1.18 -4.23 1.48
C PHE A 88 -0.63 -2.80 1.32
N ARG A 89 0.37 -2.58 0.45
CA ARG A 89 0.94 -1.26 0.18
C ARG A 89 -0.07 -0.30 -0.43
N SER A 90 -0.96 -0.81 -1.29
CA SER A 90 -2.07 -0.02 -1.83
C SER A 90 -2.96 0.51 -0.70
N LEU A 91 -3.33 -0.34 0.26
CA LEU A 91 -4.13 0.06 1.43
C LEU A 91 -3.38 1.00 2.38
N MET A 92 -2.10 0.75 2.64
CA MET A 92 -1.26 1.67 3.44
C MET A 92 -1.26 3.09 2.86
N SER A 93 -1.12 3.21 1.53
CA SER A 93 -1.09 4.54 0.89
C SER A 93 -2.41 5.30 1.00
N ARG A 94 -3.53 4.57 1.12
CA ARG A 94 -4.88 5.13 1.32
C ARG A 94 -5.13 5.53 2.77
N ILE A 95 -4.59 4.76 3.72
CA ILE A 95 -4.75 5.03 5.16
C ILE A 95 -3.82 6.16 5.63
N GLY A 96 -2.58 6.19 5.16
CA GLY A 96 -1.59 7.21 5.53
C GLY A 96 -0.67 6.77 6.67
N ASP A 97 -0.51 7.59 7.70
CA ASP A 97 0.39 7.28 8.83
C ASP A 97 -0.37 6.63 9.99
N TRP A 98 -0.29 5.30 10.08
CA TRP A 98 -0.88 4.49 11.16
C TRP A 98 0.17 4.00 12.19
N GLY A 99 1.44 4.34 11.97
CA GLY A 99 2.57 3.87 12.77
C GLY A 99 3.04 2.44 12.45
N GLU A 100 4.34 2.21 12.62
CA GLU A 100 5.02 0.95 12.30
C GLU A 100 4.44 -0.28 13.00
N ARG A 101 4.14 -0.16 14.31
CA ARG A 101 3.59 -1.27 15.10
C ARG A 101 2.24 -1.75 14.58
N SER A 102 1.39 -0.81 14.14
CA SER A 102 0.07 -1.12 13.58
C SER A 102 0.25 -1.87 12.25
N TYR A 103 1.11 -1.37 11.37
CA TYR A 103 1.37 -2.01 10.09
C TYR A 103 1.96 -3.41 10.24
N ILE A 104 2.94 -3.59 11.14
CA ILE A 104 3.49 -4.90 11.47
C ILE A 104 2.39 -5.86 11.95
N HIS A 105 1.52 -5.40 12.86
CA HIS A 105 0.44 -6.22 13.39
C HIS A 105 -0.53 -6.69 12.29
N PHE A 106 -1.06 -5.76 11.50
CA PHE A 106 -2.01 -6.09 10.43
C PHE A 106 -1.38 -6.95 9.34
N TYR A 107 -0.12 -6.69 8.99
CA TYR A 107 0.61 -7.48 8.01
C TYR A 107 0.74 -8.93 8.48
N ARG A 108 1.24 -9.16 9.71
CA ARG A 108 1.37 -10.52 10.29
C ARG A 108 0.04 -11.25 10.33
N ARG A 109 -1.04 -10.59 10.77
CA ARG A 109 -2.38 -11.19 10.84
C ARG A 109 -2.88 -11.69 9.49
N GLY A 110 -2.45 -11.09 8.38
CA GLY A 110 -2.87 -11.48 7.04
C GLY A 110 -2.03 -12.56 6.38
N LEU A 111 -0.90 -12.96 6.95
CA LEU A 111 -0.01 -13.98 6.40
C LEU A 111 -0.58 -15.39 6.58
N VAL A 112 -0.16 -16.28 5.67
CA VAL A 112 -0.43 -17.72 5.74
C VAL A 112 0.46 -18.39 6.80
N SER A 113 -0.03 -19.48 7.40
CA SER A 113 0.66 -20.19 8.50
C SER A 113 2.09 -20.58 8.13
N ARG A 114 2.32 -21.09 6.91
CA ARG A 114 3.67 -21.47 6.44
C ARG A 114 4.70 -20.34 6.52
N LEU A 115 4.29 -19.08 6.39
CA LEU A 115 5.19 -17.93 6.53
C LEU A 115 5.30 -17.50 8.00
N LEU A 116 4.20 -17.57 8.76
CA LEU A 116 4.21 -17.30 10.20
C LEU A 116 5.17 -18.25 10.94
N ASP A 117 5.11 -19.55 10.65
CA ASP A 117 5.99 -20.56 11.27
C ASP A 117 7.48 -20.28 10.98
N GLN A 118 7.78 -19.79 9.77
CA GLN A 118 9.14 -19.40 9.38
C GLN A 118 9.59 -18.10 10.05
N LEU A 119 8.67 -17.14 10.23
CA LEU A 119 8.94 -15.90 10.95
C LEU A 119 9.16 -16.15 12.44
N ASP A 120 8.41 -17.05 13.06
CA ASP A 120 8.57 -17.42 14.47
C ASP A 120 9.91 -18.14 14.72
N SER A 121 10.44 -18.79 13.69
CA SER A 121 11.78 -19.38 13.71
C SER A 121 12.90 -18.37 13.42
N HIS A 122 12.57 -17.14 13.01
CA HIS A 122 13.54 -16.11 12.66
C HIS A 122 14.06 -15.40 13.93
N PRO A 123 15.39 -15.31 14.13
CA PRO A 123 15.94 -14.63 15.29
C PRO A 123 15.83 -13.10 15.12
N GLY A 124 14.87 -12.48 15.79
CA GLY A 124 14.78 -11.01 15.87
C GLY A 124 13.36 -10.46 15.92
N THR A 125 13.26 -9.18 16.26
CA THR A 125 12.04 -8.37 16.08
C THR A 125 12.17 -7.56 14.79
N PHE A 126 11.03 -7.19 14.21
CA PHE A 126 10.99 -6.28 13.07
C PHE A 126 10.65 -4.90 13.63
N ASP A 127 11.51 -3.91 13.38
CA ASP A 127 11.29 -2.54 13.84
C ASP A 127 10.46 -1.76 12.82
N THR A 128 10.50 -2.19 11.55
CA THR A 128 9.70 -1.60 10.48
C THR A 128 8.87 -2.63 9.72
N HIS A 129 7.71 -2.22 9.23
CA HIS A 129 6.87 -3.02 8.33
C HIS A 129 7.61 -3.39 7.05
N LYS A 130 8.53 -2.54 6.59
CA LYS A 130 9.34 -2.79 5.39
C LYS A 130 10.26 -3.99 5.59
N GLU A 131 11.00 -4.06 6.69
CA GLU A 131 11.87 -5.21 7.01
C GLU A 131 11.08 -6.52 7.00
N LEU A 132 9.88 -6.49 7.60
CA LEU A 132 9.00 -7.66 7.63
C LEU A 132 8.55 -8.08 6.22
N MET A 133 8.19 -7.13 5.35
CA MET A 133 7.84 -7.42 3.96
C MET A 133 9.00 -8.01 3.17
N ASP A 134 10.20 -7.47 3.37
CA ASP A 134 11.39 -7.91 2.63
C ASP A 134 11.79 -9.35 3.04
N VAL A 135 11.78 -9.66 4.34
CA VAL A 135 12.05 -11.02 4.84
C VAL A 135 10.99 -12.02 4.38
N THR A 136 9.71 -11.67 4.46
CA THR A 136 8.64 -12.57 4.00
C THR A 136 8.71 -12.84 2.50
N LEU A 137 9.11 -11.86 1.69
CA LEU A 137 9.34 -12.02 0.26
C LEU A 137 10.49 -13.00 -0.04
N GLU A 138 11.59 -12.89 0.69
CA GLU A 138 12.73 -13.81 0.55
C GLU A 138 12.34 -15.25 0.88
N VAL A 139 11.67 -15.45 2.03
CA VAL A 139 11.22 -16.78 2.48
C VAL A 139 10.24 -17.39 1.48
N ASP A 140 9.28 -16.62 0.96
CA ASP A 140 8.31 -17.09 -0.02
C ASP A 140 8.96 -17.49 -1.34
N THR A 141 9.91 -16.67 -1.83
CA THR A 141 10.66 -16.95 -3.06
C THR A 141 11.40 -18.28 -2.95
N ARG A 142 12.15 -18.48 -1.87
CA ARG A 142 12.89 -19.71 -1.61
C ARG A 142 11.98 -20.94 -1.49
N TYR A 143 10.82 -20.78 -0.87
CA TYR A 143 9.83 -21.85 -0.76
C TYR A 143 9.30 -22.28 -2.14
N HIS A 144 8.99 -21.33 -3.02
CA HIS A 144 8.51 -21.62 -4.37
C HIS A 144 9.59 -22.21 -5.28
N GLU A 145 10.84 -21.77 -5.16
CA GLU A 145 11.99 -22.36 -5.87
C GLU A 145 12.18 -23.82 -5.48
N ARG A 146 12.24 -24.13 -4.18
CA ARG A 146 12.39 -25.50 -3.67
C ARG A 146 11.22 -26.41 -4.08
N LYS A 147 10.01 -25.88 -4.21
CA LYS A 147 8.87 -26.65 -4.74
C LYS A 147 9.02 -27.00 -6.21
N LYS A 148 9.58 -26.11 -7.03
CA LYS A 148 9.85 -26.39 -8.45
C LYS A 148 10.93 -27.47 -8.60
N GLU A 149 11.99 -27.41 -7.82
CA GLU A 149 13.06 -28.43 -7.81
C GLU A 149 12.52 -29.83 -7.46
N LYS A 150 11.69 -29.92 -6.42
CA LYS A 150 11.09 -31.20 -5.99
C LYS A 150 10.02 -31.73 -6.97
N GLY A 151 9.33 -30.85 -7.68
CA GLY A 151 8.34 -31.22 -8.69
C GLY A 151 8.98 -31.66 -10.01
N GLY A 152 10.15 -31.14 -10.38
CA GLY A 152 10.87 -31.52 -11.60
C GLY A 152 11.61 -32.86 -11.52
N ASN A 153 11.98 -33.32 -10.32
CA ASN A 153 12.71 -34.59 -10.14
C ASN A 153 11.83 -35.86 -10.16
N GLN A 154 10.53 -35.76 -10.44
CA GLN A 154 9.63 -36.92 -10.47
C GLN A 154 9.35 -37.47 -11.89
N GLU A 155 9.91 -36.87 -12.95
CA GLU A 155 9.67 -37.30 -14.34
C GLU A 155 10.85 -38.07 -15.00
N GLU A 156 11.98 -38.27 -14.29
CA GLU A 156 13.17 -38.96 -14.86
C GLU A 156 13.43 -40.39 -14.34
N GLU A 157 12.46 -41.05 -13.70
CA GLU A 157 12.54 -42.51 -13.43
C GLU A 157 11.43 -43.28 -14.15
N HIS A 158 11.51 -43.34 -15.49
CA HIS A 158 10.85 -44.40 -16.26
C HIS A 158 11.81 -45.58 -16.43
N PRO A 159 11.43 -46.83 -16.06
CA PRO A 159 12.30 -47.98 -16.21
C PRO A 159 12.47 -48.33 -17.69
N VAL A 160 13.74 -48.52 -18.09
CA VAL A 160 14.17 -48.96 -19.41
C VAL A 160 13.46 -50.29 -19.75
N PRO A 161 12.81 -50.45 -20.92
CA PRO A 161 12.20 -51.72 -21.29
C PRO A 161 13.30 -52.74 -21.59
N VAL A 162 13.31 -53.83 -20.82
CA VAL A 162 14.21 -54.97 -21.06
C VAL A 162 13.75 -55.68 -22.35
N SER A 163 14.54 -55.54 -23.40
CA SER A 163 14.39 -56.29 -24.64
C SER A 163 14.65 -57.78 -24.40
N ASN A 164 13.67 -58.64 -24.67
CA ASN A 164 13.87 -60.09 -24.70
C ASN A 164 14.28 -60.54 -26.11
N PRO A 165 15.33 -61.38 -26.26
CA PRO A 165 15.66 -61.99 -27.54
C PRO A 165 14.73 -63.17 -27.84
N SER A 166 14.35 -63.31 -29.11
CA SER A 166 13.78 -64.55 -29.67
C SER A 166 14.86 -65.35 -30.38
#